data_AF-A0A7C6JNG0-F1
#
_entry.id   AF-A0A7C6JNG0-F1
#
_cell.length_a   1.000
_cell.length_b   1.000
_cell.length_c   1.000
_cell.angle_alpha   90.00
_cell.angle_beta   90.00
_cell.angle_gamma   90.00
#
_symmetry.space_group_name_H-M   'P 1'
#
loop_
_entity.id
_entity.type
_entity.pdbx_description
1 polymer ?
#
loop_
_entity_poly.entity_id
_entity_poly.type
_entity_poly.pdbx_seq_one_letter_code
_entity_poly.pdbx_strand_id
1 'polypeptide(L)'
;MLHYPEAVAFCKDILGELLTYEKEHDGSLLATLETYLFYNCNKAELARRMYLHINTVQYRINKIEEILGVDLDEQEARLNLSIALKIYPLVKEKILLE
;
A
#
# COMPACT_ATOMS: atom_id res chain seq x y z
N MET A 1 4.15 24.32 9.74
CA MET A 1 4.46 23.04 9.07
C MET A 1 4.20 21.95 10.09
N LEU A 2 3.32 20.98 9.82
CA LEU A 2 2.95 19.97 10.80
C LEU A 2 4.15 19.05 11.07
N HIS A 3 4.62 19.04 12.32
CA HIS A 3 5.65 18.13 12.81
C HIS A 3 4.97 16.89 13.39
N TYR A 4 4.75 15.87 12.56
CA TYR A 4 4.23 14.57 13.00
C TYR A 4 5.30 13.48 12.82
N PRO A 5 6.38 13.49 13.62
CA PRO A 5 7.47 12.52 13.49
C PRO A 5 6.98 11.07 13.67
N GLU A 6 6.02 10.84 14.55
CA GLU A 6 5.43 9.52 14.78
C GLU A 6 4.63 9.04 13.57
N ALA A 7 3.91 9.94 12.90
CA ALA A 7 3.15 9.60 11.70
C ALA A 7 4.07 9.28 10.51
N VAL A 8 5.19 10.00 10.38
CA VAL A 8 6.22 9.71 9.37
C VAL A 8 6.86 8.35 9.64
N ALA A 9 7.27 8.09 10.90
CA ALA A 9 7.86 6.80 11.29
C ALA A 9 6.89 5.65 11.04
N PHE A 10 5.63 5.77 11.47
CA PHE A 10 4.61 4.76 11.23
C PHE A 10 4.40 4.47 9.74
N CYS A 11 4.29 5.51 8.90
CA CYS A 11 4.17 5.29 7.46
C CYS A 11 5.41 4.63 6.85
N LYS A 12 6.62 4.98 7.32
CA LYS A 12 7.87 4.33 6.88
C LYS A 12 7.91 2.86 7.29
N ASP A 13 7.54 2.56 8.52
CA ASP A 13 7.53 1.17 9.02
C ASP A 13 6.53 0.29 8.26
N ILE A 14 5.36 0.84 7.89
CA ILE A 14 4.28 0.08 7.27
C ILE A 14 4.35 0.03 5.74
N LEU A 15 4.74 1.13 5.08
CA LEU A 15 4.74 1.25 3.61
C LEU A 15 6.13 1.40 3.00
N GLY A 16 7.18 1.55 3.81
CA GLY A 16 8.53 1.93 3.35
C GLY A 16 9.09 1.00 2.28
N GLU A 17 9.07 -0.30 2.52
CA GLU A 17 9.56 -1.30 1.56
C GLU A 17 8.77 -1.27 0.24
N LEU A 18 7.44 -1.09 0.32
CA LEU A 18 6.59 -0.99 -0.87
C LEU A 18 6.86 0.29 -1.67
N LEU A 19 7.07 1.42 -0.98
CA LEU A 19 7.41 2.70 -1.60
C LEU A 19 8.79 2.66 -2.26
N THR A 20 9.76 1.98 -1.65
CA THR A 20 11.09 1.76 -2.24
C THR A 20 10.97 0.92 -3.51
N TYR A 21 10.25 -0.20 -3.44
CA TYR A 21 10.02 -1.06 -4.61
C TYR A 21 9.34 -0.31 -5.76
N GLU A 22 8.34 0.53 -5.45
CA GLU A 22 7.61 1.30 -6.47
C GLU A 22 8.48 2.29 -7.25
N LYS A 23 9.48 2.90 -6.59
CA LYS A 23 10.43 3.82 -7.26
C LYS A 23 11.20 3.14 -8.39
N GLU A 24 11.38 1.82 -8.30
CA GLU A 24 12.16 1.03 -9.25
C GLU A 24 11.30 0.35 -10.33
N HIS A 25 9.97 0.25 -10.16
CA HIS A 25 9.10 -0.62 -10.95
C HIS A 25 7.79 0.04 -11.44
N ASP A 26 7.84 1.31 -11.86
CA ASP A 26 6.75 2.06 -12.51
C ASP A 26 5.46 2.25 -11.68
N GLY A 27 5.53 2.13 -10.34
CA GLY A 27 4.53 2.73 -9.42
C GLY A 27 3.09 2.22 -9.51
N SER A 28 2.87 0.91 -9.54
CA SER A 28 1.52 0.33 -9.67
C SER A 28 1.01 -0.49 -8.49
N LEU A 29 1.85 -0.79 -7.49
CA LEU A 29 1.48 -1.68 -6.37
C LEU A 29 0.82 -0.92 -5.22
N LEU A 30 1.22 0.31 -4.92
CA LEU A 30 0.58 1.14 -3.91
C LEU A 30 -0.86 1.49 -4.32
N ALA A 31 -1.06 1.83 -5.59
CA ALA A 31 -2.39 2.04 -6.15
C ALA A 31 -3.24 0.75 -6.10
N THR A 32 -2.62 -0.41 -6.36
CA THR A 32 -3.30 -1.70 -6.19
C THR A 32 -3.70 -1.94 -4.74
N LEU A 33 -2.80 -1.71 -3.77
CA LEU A 33 -3.08 -1.87 -2.35
C LEU A 33 -4.21 -0.94 -1.88
N GLU A 34 -4.15 0.35 -2.24
CA GLU A 34 -5.19 1.32 -1.89
C GLU A 34 -6.55 0.91 -2.44
N THR A 35 -6.59 0.54 -3.73
CA THR A 35 -7.83 0.11 -4.38
C THR A 35 -8.35 -1.19 -3.77
N TYR A 36 -7.46 -2.15 -3.46
CA TYR A 36 -7.81 -3.43 -2.87
C TYR A 36 -8.50 -3.25 -1.51
N LEU A 37 -7.88 -2.46 -0.62
CA LEU A 37 -8.42 -2.20 0.71
C LEU A 37 -9.71 -1.39 0.65
N PHE A 38 -9.80 -0.41 -0.26
CA PHE A 38 -11.02 0.38 -0.47
C PHE A 38 -12.23 -0.46 -0.87
N TYR A 39 -12.03 -1.50 -1.69
CA TYR A 39 -13.09 -2.43 -2.11
C TYR A 39 -13.18 -3.68 -1.24
N ASN A 40 -12.90 -3.55 0.08
CA ASN A 40 -13.04 -4.63 1.06
C ASN A 40 -12.31 -5.92 0.66
N CYS A 41 -11.10 -5.80 0.10
CA CYS A 41 -10.27 -6.92 -0.32
C CYS A 41 -10.92 -7.82 -1.40
N ASN A 42 -11.83 -7.26 -2.20
CA ASN A 42 -12.47 -7.98 -3.29
C ASN A 42 -11.61 -7.95 -4.56
N LYS A 43 -10.95 -9.08 -4.86
CA LYS A 43 -10.07 -9.25 -6.03
C LYS A 43 -10.80 -9.07 -7.37
N ALA A 44 -12.05 -9.52 -7.47
CA ALA A 44 -12.84 -9.38 -8.69
C ALA A 44 -13.27 -7.91 -8.92
N GLU A 45 -13.65 -7.22 -7.85
CA GLU A 45 -13.97 -5.79 -7.88
C GLU A 45 -12.73 -5.00 -8.31
N LEU A 46 -11.58 -5.26 -7.69
CA LEU A 46 -10.29 -4.66 -8.01
C LEU A 46 -9.89 -4.86 -9.48
N ALA A 47 -9.97 -6.10 -9.98
CA ALA A 47 -9.65 -6.44 -11.36
C ALA A 47 -10.45 -5.58 -12.35
N ARG A 48 -11.76 -5.48 -12.12
CA ARG A 48 -12.64 -4.65 -12.95
C ARG A 48 -12.37 -3.15 -12.81
N ARG A 49 -12.03 -2.66 -11.61
CA ARG A 49 -11.75 -1.23 -11.36
C ARG A 49 -10.43 -0.76 -11.98
N MET A 50 -9.42 -1.62 -11.96
CA MET A 50 -8.11 -1.31 -12.52
C MET A 50 -7.94 -1.78 -13.98
N TYR A 51 -8.99 -2.36 -14.58
CA TYR A 51 -8.94 -2.97 -15.92
C TYR A 51 -7.82 -4.02 -16.05
N LEU A 52 -7.63 -4.81 -14.99
CA LEU A 52 -6.63 -5.86 -14.90
C LEU A 52 -7.27 -7.23 -15.00
N HIS A 53 -6.52 -8.20 -15.52
CA HIS A 53 -6.88 -9.59 -15.41
C HIS A 53 -6.77 -10.07 -13.94
N ILE A 54 -7.62 -11.02 -13.53
CA ILE A 54 -7.63 -11.53 -12.15
C ILE A 54 -6.28 -12.13 -11.72
N ASN A 55 -5.57 -12.78 -12.65
CA ASN A 55 -4.22 -13.32 -12.38
C ASN A 55 -3.21 -12.20 -12.07
N THR A 56 -3.31 -11.07 -12.78
CA THR A 56 -2.45 -9.91 -12.51
C THR A 56 -2.75 -9.31 -11.14
N VAL A 57 -4.03 -9.23 -10.76
CA VAL A 57 -4.43 -8.81 -9.41
C VAL A 57 -3.86 -9.74 -8.35
N GLN A 58 -4.02 -11.06 -8.52
CA GLN A 58 -3.50 -12.04 -7.58
C GLN A 58 -1.98 -11.96 -7.44
N TYR A 59 -1.26 -11.81 -8.56
CA TYR A 59 0.19 -11.62 -8.55
C TYR A 59 0.58 -10.35 -7.76
N ARG A 60 -0.09 -9.23 -8.01
CA ARG A 60 0.22 -7.97 -7.32
C ARG A 60 -0.06 -8.05 -5.82
N ILE A 61 -1.16 -8.66 -5.41
CA ILE A 61 -1.49 -8.88 -3.99
C ILE A 61 -0.40 -9.71 -3.32
N ASN A 62 -0.05 -10.86 -3.90
CA ASN A 62 1.02 -11.72 -3.37
C ASN A 62 2.35 -10.96 -3.29
N LYS A 63 2.65 -10.13 -4.30
CA LYS A 63 3.88 -9.35 -4.31
C LYS A 63 3.89 -8.28 -3.23
N ILE A 64 2.75 -7.65 -2.94
CA ILE A 64 2.62 -6.68 -1.84
C ILE A 64 2.84 -7.39 -0.50
N GLU A 65 2.22 -8.55 -0.28
CA GLU A 65 2.40 -9.37 0.92
C GLU A 65 3.87 -9.78 1.12
N GLU A 66 4.53 -10.21 0.03
CA GLU A 66 5.96 -10.56 0.03
C GLU A 66 6.85 -9.37 0.39
N ILE A 67 6.62 -8.20 -0.22
CA ILE A 67 7.43 -6.99 0.02
C ILE A 67 7.25 -6.48 1.45
N LEU A 68 6.02 -6.47 1.94
CA LEU A 68 5.70 -5.92 3.26
C LEU A 68 5.88 -6.94 4.39
N GLY A 69 6.02 -8.23 4.07
CA GLY A 69 6.10 -9.29 5.07
C GLY A 69 4.82 -9.43 5.90
N VAL A 70 3.66 -9.22 5.29
CA VAL A 70 2.34 -9.24 5.95
C VAL A 70 1.38 -10.18 5.23
N ASP A 71 0.34 -10.61 5.94
CA ASP A 71 -0.80 -11.32 5.38
C ASP A 71 -2.01 -10.35 5.27
N LEU A 72 -2.52 -10.11 4.05
CA LEU A 72 -3.64 -9.20 3.84
C LEU A 72 -5.00 -9.83 4.23
N ASP A 73 -5.04 -11.11 4.55
CA ASP A 73 -6.22 -11.74 5.16
C ASP A 73 -6.32 -11.42 6.66
N GLU A 74 -5.23 -11.00 7.31
CA GLU A 74 -5.22 -10.54 8.70
C GLU A 74 -5.85 -9.15 8.86
N GLN A 75 -6.78 -9.02 9.80
CA GLN A 75 -7.49 -7.77 10.03
C GLN A 75 -6.57 -6.64 10.53
N GLU A 76 -5.59 -6.97 11.36
CA GLU A 76 -4.66 -6.01 11.93
C GLU A 76 -3.72 -5.43 10.86
N ALA A 77 -3.17 -6.29 9.99
CA ALA A 77 -2.39 -5.86 8.83
C ALA A 77 -3.19 -4.90 7.95
N ARG A 78 -4.43 -5.26 7.58
CA ARG A 78 -5.31 -4.38 6.78
C ARG A 78 -5.60 -3.04 7.44
N LEU A 79 -5.81 -3.03 8.76
CA LEU A 79 -6.07 -1.80 9.50
C LEU A 79 -4.85 -0.88 9.47
N ASN A 80 -3.67 -1.41 9.80
CA ASN A 80 -2.43 -0.65 9.82
C ASN A 80 -2.10 -0.08 8.43
N LEU A 81 -2.25 -0.88 7.38
CA LEU A 81 -2.05 -0.44 5.99
C LEU A 81 -3.07 0.63 5.58
N SER A 82 -4.34 0.46 5.95
CA SER A 82 -5.38 1.46 5.66
C SER A 82 -5.08 2.80 6.33
N ILE A 83 -4.65 2.78 7.58
CA ILE A 83 -4.25 4.00 8.31
C ILE A 83 -3.03 4.63 7.65
N ALA A 84 -1.99 3.84 7.37
CA ALA A 84 -0.76 4.33 6.75
C ALA A 84 -1.03 4.97 5.37
N LEU A 85 -1.91 4.38 4.55
CA LEU A 85 -2.32 4.95 3.26
C LEU A 85 -3.08 6.27 3.40
N LYS A 86 -3.86 6.48 4.47
CA LYS A 86 -4.55 7.76 4.73
C LYS A 86 -3.62 8.83 5.26
N ILE A 87 -2.60 8.45 6.04
CA ILE A 87 -1.58 9.36 6.54
C ILE A 87 -0.60 9.75 5.42
N TYR A 88 -0.24 8.81 4.53
CA TYR A 88 0.82 8.98 3.53
C TYR A 88 0.72 10.29 2.73
N PRO A 89 -0.43 10.70 2.16
CA PRO A 89 -0.55 11.97 1.44
C PRO A 89 -0.18 13.21 2.24
N LEU A 90 -0.33 13.16 3.58
CA LEU A 90 -0.04 14.26 4.50
C LEU A 90 1.45 14.37 4.84
N VAL A 91 2.21 13.28 4.65
CA VAL A 91 3.62 13.17 5.08
C VAL A 91 4.57 12.77 3.94
N LYS A 92 4.06 12.52 2.72
CA LYS A 92 4.83 12.01 1.57
C LYS A 92 6.08 12.83 1.26
N GLU A 93 6.04 14.15 1.40
CA GLU A 93 7.19 15.01 1.13
C GLU A 93 8.36 14.68 2.06
N LYS A 94 8.09 14.41 3.34
CA LYS A 94 9.13 14.01 4.30
C LYS A 94 9.64 12.58 4.08
N ILE A 95 8.78 11.68 3.59
CA ILE A 95 9.16 10.29 3.31
C ILE A 95 10.00 10.18 2.03
N LEU A 96 9.76 11.02 1.03
CA LEU A 96 10.47 10.97 -0.25
C LEU A 96 11.76 11.80 -0.28
N LEU A 97 11.95 12.73 0.65
CA LEU A 97 13.13 13.62 0.75
C LEU A 97 14.22 13.12 1.72
N GLU A 98 13.97 12.02 2.44
CA GLU A 98 14.91 11.32 3.32
C GLU A 98 15.24 9.94 2.75
#